data_AF-A0A5A9ZPW9-F1
#
_entry.id   AF-A0A5A9ZPW9-F1
#
_cell.length_a   1.000
_cell.length_b   1.000
_cell.length_c   1.000
_cell.angle_alpha   90.00
_cell.angle_beta   90.00
_cell.angle_gamma   90.00
#
_symmetry.space_group_name_H-M   'P 1'
#
loop_
_entity.id
_entity.type
_entity.pdbx_description
1 polymer ?
#
loop_
_entity_poly.entity_id
_entity_poly.type
_entity_poly.pdbx_seq_one_letter_code
_entity_poly.pdbx_strand_id
1 'polypeptide(L)'
;MGASRDRSVVEDGRVRQERRAALRDLVPAIERLRGHGEVEWSGGDQQEDGSFTFRYPIYDRDTQKVMEVCNGGALTDFDYRRTLERHGGHGLGSQAPDFVALARDSDEDLIVALLTWIMRSERFGAGDVAAALENGALVALLDRLRELYGE
;
A
#
# COMPACT_ATOMS: atom_id res chain seq x y z
N MET A 1 -27.08 27.18 10.25
CA MET A 1 -26.22 26.39 9.35
C MET A 1 -24.79 26.52 9.83
N GLY A 2 -24.24 25.53 10.55
CA GLY A 2 -22.91 25.60 11.17
C GLY A 2 -22.37 24.26 11.69
N ALA A 3 -23.26 23.32 12.00
CA ALA A 3 -22.90 22.01 12.55
C ALA A 3 -22.23 21.03 11.56
N SER A 4 -22.33 21.26 10.24
CA SER A 4 -21.83 20.31 9.23
C SER A 4 -20.33 20.42 8.94
N ARG A 5 -19.71 21.58 9.17
CA ARG A 5 -18.26 21.78 8.95
C ARG A 5 -17.42 21.35 10.15
N ASP A 6 -17.97 21.45 11.35
CA ASP A 6 -17.27 21.14 12.59
C ASP A 6 -17.08 19.62 12.77
N ARG A 7 -18.10 18.85 12.37
CA ARG A 7 -18.05 17.37 12.43
C ARG A 7 -17.04 16.78 11.43
N SER A 8 -16.92 17.33 10.22
CA SER A 8 -15.99 16.83 9.20
C SER A 8 -14.53 17.06 9.60
N VAL A 9 -14.20 18.19 10.23
CA VAL A 9 -12.83 18.48 10.68
C VAL A 9 -12.42 17.58 11.85
N VAL A 10 -13.34 17.30 12.78
CA VAL A 10 -13.09 16.37 13.89
C VAL A 10 -12.93 14.93 13.39
N GLU A 11 -13.72 14.52 12.41
CA GLU A 11 -13.64 13.19 11.79
C GLU A 11 -12.32 13.01 11.02
N ASP A 12 -11.90 14.02 10.27
CA ASP A 12 -10.63 14.05 9.55
C ASP A 12 -9.42 14.00 10.50
N GLY A 13 -9.47 14.78 11.59
CA GLY A 13 -8.43 14.75 12.63
C GLY A 13 -8.30 13.39 13.33
N ARG A 14 -9.43 12.72 13.60
CA ARG A 14 -9.44 11.37 14.20
C ARG A 14 -8.85 10.33 13.25
N VAL A 15 -9.25 10.35 11.98
CA VAL A 15 -8.74 9.42 10.95
C VAL A 15 -7.23 9.59 10.79
N ARG A 16 -6.75 10.84 10.69
CA ARG A 16 -5.31 11.12 10.61
C ARG A 16 -4.55 10.58 11.83
N GLN A 17 -5.11 10.71 13.03
CA GLN A 17 -4.49 10.20 14.26
C GLN A 17 -4.44 8.66 14.29
N GLU A 18 -5.50 7.99 13.84
CA GLU A 18 -5.56 6.52 13.71
C GLU A 18 -4.54 6.02 12.68
N ARG A 19 -4.42 6.68 11.52
CA ARG A 19 -3.41 6.38 10.50
C ARG A 19 -1.99 6.54 11.05
N ARG A 20 -1.73 7.64 11.76
CA ARG A 20 -0.43 7.91 12.38
C ARG A 20 -0.06 6.83 13.41
N ALA A 21 -1.00 6.43 14.25
CA ALA A 21 -0.78 5.37 15.23
C ALA A 21 -0.47 4.03 14.55
N ALA A 22 -1.26 3.66 13.52
CA ALA A 22 -1.01 2.44 12.76
C ALA A 22 0.35 2.46 12.04
N LEU A 23 0.75 3.59 11.47
CA LEU A 23 2.07 3.72 10.85
C LEU A 23 3.20 3.56 11.86
N ARG A 24 3.08 4.17 13.05
CA ARG A 24 4.06 4.01 14.13
C ARG A 24 4.24 2.54 14.52
N ASP A 25 3.14 1.79 14.62
CA ASP A 25 3.17 0.36 14.91
C ASP A 25 3.81 -0.48 13.78
N LEU A 26 3.85 0.05 12.55
CA LEU A 26 4.51 -0.56 11.40
C LEU A 26 6.01 -0.21 11.31
N VAL A 27 6.52 0.82 11.98
CA VAL A 27 7.93 1.25 11.85
C VAL A 27 8.93 0.11 11.99
N PRO A 28 8.84 -0.80 12.99
CA PRO A 28 9.78 -1.91 13.08
C PRO A 28 9.71 -2.89 11.89
N ALA A 29 8.53 -3.08 11.29
CA ALA A 29 8.36 -3.90 10.10
C ALA A 29 8.95 -3.19 8.88
N ILE A 30 8.69 -1.89 8.71
CA ILE A 30 9.25 -1.06 7.63
C ILE A 30 10.78 -1.14 7.62
N GLU A 31 11.43 -1.03 8.79
CA GLU A 31 12.90 -1.12 8.86
C GLU A 31 13.45 -2.51 8.51
N ARG A 32 12.68 -3.58 8.74
CA ARG A 32 13.08 -4.94 8.30
C ARG A 32 12.81 -5.20 6.83
N LEU A 33 11.75 -4.59 6.29
CA LEU A 33 11.46 -4.60 4.86
C LEU A 33 12.42 -3.71 4.07
N ARG A 34 13.16 -2.82 4.73
CA ARG A 34 14.19 -2.00 4.08
C ARG A 34 15.34 -2.89 3.60
N GLY A 35 15.56 -2.89 2.30
CA GLY A 35 16.55 -3.79 1.68
C GLY A 35 16.10 -5.24 1.65
N HIS A 36 14.81 -5.51 1.85
CA HIS A 36 14.24 -6.81 1.56
C HIS A 36 14.54 -7.15 0.09
N GLY A 37 15.14 -8.32 -0.11
CA GLY A 37 15.52 -8.80 -1.44
C GLY A 37 14.33 -9.40 -2.17
N GLU A 38 14.61 -10.41 -2.98
CA GLU A 38 13.60 -11.17 -3.71
C GLU A 38 12.55 -11.77 -2.76
N VAL A 39 11.28 -11.65 -3.14
CA VAL A 39 10.17 -12.31 -2.46
C VAL A 39 10.24 -13.81 -2.77
N GLU A 40 9.91 -14.66 -1.80
CA GLU A 40 9.80 -16.09 -2.09
C GLU A 40 8.57 -16.34 -2.96
N TRP A 41 8.68 -17.21 -3.97
CA TRP A 41 7.56 -17.56 -4.83
C TRP A 41 7.36 -19.07 -4.84
N SER A 42 6.10 -19.50 -4.81
CA SER A 42 5.68 -20.89 -4.89
C SER A 42 4.74 -21.13 -6.08
N GLY A 43 4.37 -22.39 -6.32
CA GLY A 43 3.57 -22.80 -7.48
C GLY A 43 4.34 -22.74 -8.81
N GLY A 44 3.63 -22.93 -9.91
CA GLY A 44 4.22 -23.06 -11.25
C GLY A 44 4.50 -24.50 -11.68
N ASP A 45 4.47 -25.44 -10.73
CA ASP A 45 4.71 -26.85 -10.98
C ASP A 45 3.46 -27.57 -11.52
N GLN A 46 3.72 -28.57 -12.37
CA GLN A 46 2.72 -29.53 -12.82
C GLN A 46 2.37 -30.48 -11.67
N GLN A 47 1.08 -30.63 -11.40
CA GLN A 47 0.54 -31.53 -10.38
C GLN A 47 0.43 -32.97 -10.93
N GLU A 48 0.22 -33.94 -10.03
CA GLU A 48 0.11 -35.37 -10.39
C GLU A 48 -1.03 -35.67 -11.38
N ASP A 49 -2.09 -34.85 -11.37
CA ASP A 49 -3.23 -34.95 -12.28
C ASP A 49 -3.01 -34.26 -13.64
N GLY A 50 -1.82 -33.70 -13.87
CA GLY A 50 -1.43 -33.00 -15.08
C GLY A 50 -1.84 -31.52 -15.12
N SER A 51 -2.54 -31.00 -14.09
CA SER A 51 -2.85 -29.58 -13.97
C SER A 51 -1.63 -28.74 -13.59
N PHE A 52 -1.68 -27.42 -13.80
CA PHE A 52 -0.64 -26.48 -13.38
C PHE A 52 -1.19 -25.50 -12.37
N THR A 53 -0.39 -25.19 -11.35
CA THR A 53 -0.65 -24.05 -10.47
C THR A 53 0.03 -22.81 -11.04
N PHE A 54 -0.63 -21.65 -10.98
CA PHE A 54 0.06 -20.39 -11.27
C PHE A 54 1.10 -20.12 -10.19
N ARG A 55 2.20 -19.43 -10.55
CA ARG A 55 3.19 -18.98 -9.57
C ARG A 55 2.60 -17.85 -8.72
N TYR A 56 2.83 -17.88 -7.41
CA TYR A 56 2.33 -16.88 -6.46
C TYR A 56 3.39 -16.55 -5.41
N PRO A 57 3.41 -15.31 -4.91
CA PRO A 57 4.35 -14.89 -3.87
C PRO A 57 3.96 -15.43 -2.50
N ILE A 58 4.97 -15.71 -1.68
CA ILE A 58 4.86 -16.07 -0.27
C ILE A 58 5.36 -14.87 0.54
N TYR A 59 4.43 -14.25 1.26
CA TYR A 59 4.73 -13.08 2.07
C TYR A 59 5.11 -13.46 3.50
N ASP A 60 6.20 -12.88 3.98
CA ASP A 60 6.62 -12.99 5.37
C ASP A 60 5.68 -12.23 6.32
N ARG A 61 5.93 -12.35 7.62
CA ARG A 61 5.07 -11.76 8.66
C ARG A 61 5.04 -10.23 8.59
N ASP A 62 6.15 -9.59 8.26
CA ASP A 62 6.23 -8.13 8.20
C ASP A 62 5.47 -7.58 6.99
N THR A 63 5.59 -8.23 5.84
CA THR A 63 4.82 -7.91 4.64
C THR A 63 3.33 -8.11 4.89
N GLN A 64 2.93 -9.24 5.47
CA GLN A 64 1.53 -9.49 5.82
C GLN A 64 0.96 -8.42 6.75
N LYS A 65 1.73 -7.97 7.75
CA LYS A 65 1.32 -6.89 8.66
C LYS A 65 1.05 -5.57 7.90
N VAL A 66 1.91 -5.21 6.95
CA VAL A 66 1.70 -4.03 6.09
C VAL A 66 0.46 -4.21 5.23
N MET A 67 0.27 -5.39 4.63
CA MET A 67 -0.90 -5.68 3.81
C MET A 67 -2.20 -5.54 4.59
N GLU A 68 -2.28 -6.07 5.82
CA GLU A 68 -3.49 -5.95 6.66
C GLU A 68 -3.86 -4.49 6.95
N VAL A 69 -2.87 -3.66 7.28
CA VAL A 69 -3.10 -2.24 7.59
C VAL A 69 -3.53 -1.44 6.35
N CYS A 70 -3.04 -1.81 5.16
CA CYS A 70 -3.31 -1.13 3.89
C CYS A 70 -4.47 -1.76 3.08
N ASN A 71 -5.04 -2.88 3.51
CA ASN A 71 -6.09 -3.63 2.78
C ASN A 71 -7.35 -3.84 3.62
N GLY A 72 -7.94 -2.75 4.09
CA GLY A 72 -9.11 -2.72 4.98
C GLY A 72 -8.81 -2.20 6.39
N GLY A 73 -7.53 -1.98 6.73
CA GLY A 73 -7.10 -1.35 7.96
C GLY A 73 -7.02 0.18 7.91
N ALA A 74 -6.32 0.76 8.88
CA ALA A 74 -6.25 2.22 9.06
C ALA A 74 -5.63 2.98 7.89
N LEU A 75 -4.70 2.38 7.13
CA LEU A 75 -4.06 2.98 5.95
C LEU A 75 -4.76 2.61 4.65
N THR A 76 -6.09 2.44 4.69
CA THR A 76 -6.90 2.13 3.52
C THR A 76 -7.69 3.36 3.08
N ASP A 77 -7.62 3.67 1.79
CA ASP A 77 -8.54 4.59 1.13
C ASP A 77 -9.62 3.80 0.40
N PHE A 78 -10.83 3.77 0.96
CA PHE A 78 -11.95 3.06 0.34
C PHE A 78 -12.39 3.69 -0.99
N ASP A 79 -12.12 4.98 -1.21
CA ASP A 79 -12.41 5.74 -2.42
C ASP A 79 -11.16 5.93 -3.30
N TYR A 80 -10.10 5.12 -3.11
CA TYR A 80 -8.78 5.27 -3.74
C TYR A 80 -8.82 5.59 -5.24
N ARG A 81 -9.74 4.99 -6.01
CA ARG A 81 -9.87 5.29 -7.45
C ARG A 81 -10.17 6.77 -7.72
N ARG A 82 -11.11 7.34 -6.97
CA ARG A 82 -11.48 8.76 -7.09
C ARG A 82 -10.35 9.66 -6.60
N THR A 83 -9.65 9.26 -5.55
CA THR A 83 -8.45 9.96 -5.06
C THR A 83 -7.39 9.98 -6.16
N LEU A 84 -7.00 8.82 -6.70
CA LEU A 84 -6.05 8.71 -7.80
C LEU A 84 -6.44 9.57 -9.02
N GLU A 85 -7.71 9.58 -9.42
CA GLU A 85 -8.22 10.44 -10.51
C GLU A 85 -7.99 11.93 -10.24
N ARG A 86 -8.27 12.41 -9.02
CA ARG A 86 -8.02 13.82 -8.64
C ARG A 86 -6.54 14.17 -8.68
N HIS A 87 -5.68 13.18 -8.44
CA HIS A 87 -4.23 13.31 -8.51
C HIS A 87 -3.67 12.98 -9.90
N GLY A 88 -4.46 13.03 -10.97
CA GLY A 88 -3.96 12.84 -12.35
C GLY A 88 -4.00 11.40 -12.86
N GLY A 89 -4.68 10.49 -12.15
CA GLY A 89 -4.96 9.13 -12.60
C GLY A 89 -3.81 8.14 -12.43
N HIS A 90 -2.87 8.40 -11.52
CA HIS A 90 -1.76 7.50 -11.23
C HIS A 90 -2.26 6.09 -10.89
N GLY A 91 -1.62 5.05 -11.45
CA GLY A 91 -2.01 3.65 -11.22
C GLY A 91 -3.29 3.19 -11.95
N LEU A 92 -4.00 4.06 -12.66
CA LEU A 92 -5.24 3.69 -13.37
C LEU A 92 -5.03 3.34 -14.86
N GLY A 93 -3.78 3.37 -15.34
CA GLY A 93 -3.40 3.07 -16.73
C GLY A 93 -2.71 1.70 -16.91
N SER A 94 -2.37 1.37 -18.16
CA SER A 94 -1.72 0.10 -18.53
C SER A 94 -0.24 0.00 -18.15
N GLN A 95 0.37 1.09 -17.68
CA GLN A 95 1.74 1.11 -17.16
C GLN A 95 1.71 1.53 -15.70
N ALA A 96 2.32 0.70 -14.84
CA ALA A 96 2.54 1.07 -13.45
C ALA A 96 3.47 2.31 -13.41
N PRO A 97 3.10 3.39 -12.69
CA PRO A 97 3.98 4.54 -12.53
C PRO A 97 5.23 4.16 -11.73
N ASP A 98 6.31 4.94 -11.88
CA ASP A 98 7.45 4.86 -10.97
C ASP A 98 7.01 5.36 -9.59
N PHE A 99 6.57 4.43 -8.75
CA PHE A 99 6.07 4.72 -7.42
C PHE A 99 7.14 5.31 -6.49
N VAL A 100 8.43 4.99 -6.71
CA VAL A 100 9.53 5.55 -5.90
C VAL A 100 9.69 7.04 -6.21
N ALA A 101 9.65 7.42 -7.48
CA ALA A 101 9.64 8.82 -7.87
C ALA A 101 8.37 9.54 -7.40
N LEU A 102 7.21 8.91 -7.59
CA LEU A 102 5.91 9.47 -7.22
C LEU A 102 5.81 9.75 -5.72
N ALA A 103 6.38 8.89 -4.87
CA ALA A 103 6.33 9.04 -3.42
C ALA A 103 6.88 10.40 -2.95
N ARG A 104 7.94 10.93 -3.58
CA ARG A 104 8.64 12.15 -3.10
C ARG A 104 7.75 13.38 -3.03
N ASP A 105 6.89 13.56 -4.03
CA ASP A 105 6.05 14.74 -4.19
C ASP A 105 4.59 14.49 -3.79
N SER A 106 4.28 13.28 -3.34
CA SER A 106 2.91 12.91 -2.94
C SER A 106 2.57 13.43 -1.54
N ASP A 107 1.29 13.78 -1.38
CA ASP A 107 0.66 14.06 -0.09
C ASP A 107 0.07 12.79 0.54
N GLU A 108 -0.50 12.93 1.74
CA GLU A 108 -1.04 11.80 2.50
C GLU A 108 -2.11 11.04 1.72
N ASP A 109 -3.07 11.75 1.12
CA ASP A 109 -4.20 11.15 0.43
C ASP A 109 -3.73 10.33 -0.77
N LEU A 110 -2.81 10.88 -1.58
CA LEU A 110 -2.25 10.15 -2.71
C LEU A 110 -1.46 8.92 -2.25
N ILE A 111 -0.63 9.02 -1.21
CA ILE A 111 0.13 7.88 -0.68
C ILE A 111 -0.79 6.76 -0.22
N VAL A 112 -1.81 7.06 0.59
CA VAL A 112 -2.77 6.07 1.09
C VAL A 112 -3.55 5.42 -0.06
N ALA A 113 -3.93 6.19 -1.08
CA ALA A 113 -4.59 5.68 -2.27
C ALA A 113 -3.69 4.74 -3.09
N LEU A 114 -2.40 5.08 -3.27
CA LEU A 114 -1.42 4.24 -3.97
C LEU A 114 -1.16 2.94 -3.20
N LEU A 115 -0.97 3.00 -1.88
CA LEU A 115 -0.83 1.82 -1.03
C LEU A 115 -2.05 0.90 -1.17
N THR A 116 -3.25 1.47 -1.09
CA THR A 116 -4.51 0.72 -1.26
C THR A 116 -4.61 0.10 -2.66
N TRP A 117 -4.19 0.83 -3.70
CA TRP A 117 -4.15 0.31 -5.06
C TRP A 117 -3.25 -0.92 -5.16
N ILE A 118 -2.00 -0.83 -4.66
CA ILE A 118 -1.04 -1.96 -4.68
C ILE A 118 -1.67 -3.19 -4.00
N MET A 119 -2.24 -3.02 -2.80
CA MET A 119 -2.84 -4.15 -2.05
C MET A 119 -4.06 -4.77 -2.73
N ARG A 120 -4.84 -3.97 -3.47
CA ARG A 120 -6.03 -4.46 -4.18
C ARG A 120 -5.68 -5.07 -5.52
N SER A 121 -4.68 -4.55 -6.22
CA SER A 121 -4.19 -5.10 -7.48
C SER A 121 -3.63 -6.52 -7.29
N GLU A 122 -3.05 -6.83 -6.13
CA GLU A 122 -2.60 -8.19 -5.76
C GLU A 122 -3.65 -9.28 -5.99
N ARG A 123 -4.96 -8.96 -5.84
CA ARG A 123 -6.06 -9.93 -6.05
C ARG A 123 -6.29 -10.29 -7.51
N PHE A 124 -5.79 -9.46 -8.42
CA PHE A 124 -6.00 -9.55 -9.87
C PHE A 124 -4.70 -9.73 -10.65
N GLY A 125 -3.57 -9.42 -10.02
CA GLY A 125 -2.23 -9.60 -10.55
C GLY A 125 -1.59 -10.91 -10.09
N ALA A 126 -0.31 -11.06 -10.44
CA ALA A 126 0.51 -12.19 -10.04
C ALA A 126 1.68 -11.70 -9.17
N GLY A 127 1.42 -10.85 -8.16
CA GLY A 127 2.43 -10.34 -7.23
C GLY A 127 2.76 -8.84 -7.34
N ASP A 128 1.75 -7.97 -7.37
CA ASP A 128 1.95 -6.50 -7.35
C ASP A 128 2.58 -6.02 -6.04
N VAL A 129 2.22 -6.62 -4.90
CA VAL A 129 2.85 -6.35 -3.60
C VAL A 129 4.29 -6.85 -3.61
N ALA A 130 4.56 -8.00 -4.23
CA ALA A 130 5.92 -8.53 -4.35
C ALA A 130 6.79 -7.60 -5.20
N ALA A 131 6.29 -7.18 -6.37
CA ALA A 131 6.98 -6.24 -7.23
C ALA A 131 7.25 -4.90 -6.54
N ALA A 132 6.27 -4.36 -5.80
CA ALA A 132 6.43 -3.12 -5.04
C ALA A 132 7.42 -3.25 -3.87
N LEU A 133 7.56 -4.44 -3.28
CA LEU A 133 8.56 -4.70 -2.26
C LEU A 133 9.97 -4.76 -2.88
N GLU A 134 10.13 -5.56 -3.92
CA GLU A 134 11.42 -5.81 -4.60
C GLU A 134 12.01 -4.56 -5.26
N ASN A 135 11.17 -3.70 -5.82
CA ASN A 135 11.62 -2.43 -6.42
C ASN A 135 11.71 -1.26 -5.41
N GLY A 136 11.37 -1.50 -4.14
CA GLY A 136 11.43 -0.51 -3.06
C GLY A 136 10.27 0.50 -3.02
N ALA A 137 9.28 0.40 -3.91
CA ALA A 137 8.12 1.28 -3.93
C ALA A 137 7.32 1.25 -2.62
N LEU A 138 7.06 0.05 -2.08
CA LEU A 138 6.27 -0.09 -0.86
C LEU A 138 6.91 0.66 0.32
N VAL A 139 8.23 0.50 0.48
CA VAL A 139 9.00 1.18 1.53
C VAL A 139 9.03 2.68 1.27
N ALA A 140 9.25 3.12 0.02
CA ALA A 140 9.28 4.54 -0.33
C ALA A 140 7.95 5.27 0.00
N LEU A 141 6.81 4.64 -0.29
CA LEU A 141 5.49 5.19 0.03
C LEU A 141 5.27 5.29 1.54
N LEU A 142 5.66 4.26 2.30
CA LEU A 142 5.53 4.24 3.76
C LEU A 142 6.48 5.24 4.44
N ASP A 143 7.72 5.36 3.97
CA ASP A 143 8.67 6.37 4.46
C ASP A 143 8.16 7.79 4.19
N ARG A 144 7.59 8.05 3.00
CA ARG A 144 6.95 9.34 2.73
C ARG A 144 5.84 9.63 3.74
N LEU A 145 5.00 8.65 4.05
CA LEU A 145 3.94 8.82 5.02
C LEU A 145 4.49 9.13 6.43
N ARG A 146 5.63 8.55 6.80
CA ARG A 146 6.32 8.84 8.07
C ARG A 146 6.80 10.28 8.13
N GLU A 147 7.43 10.77 7.05
CA GLU A 147 7.85 12.16 6.94
C GLU A 147 6.66 13.13 7.14
N LEU A 148 5.52 12.84 6.52
CA LEU A 148 4.30 13.66 6.61
C LEU A 148 3.67 13.66 8.02
N TYR A 149 3.92 12.62 8.82
CA TYR A 149 3.47 12.54 10.22
C TYR A 149 4.53 12.96 11.26
N GLY A 150 5.79 13.11 10.85
CA GLY A 150 6.92 13.37 11.74
C GLY A 150 7.30 12.16 12.60
N GLU A 151 7.35 10.97 11.98
CA GLU A 151 7.75 9.67 12.57
C GLU A 151 9.06 9.12 11.96
#